data_AF-A0A3B0BFJ7-F1
#
_entry.id   AF-A0A3B0BFJ7-F1
#
_cell.length_a   1.000
_cell.length_b   1.000
_cell.length_c   1.000
_cell.angle_alpha   90.00
_cell.angle_beta   90.00
_cell.angle_gamma   90.00
#
_symmetry.space_group_name_H-M   'P 1'
#
loop_
_entity.id
_entity.type
_entity.pdbx_description
1 polymer ?
#
loop_
_entity_poly.entity_id
_entity_poly.type
_entity_poly.pdbx_seq_one_letter_code
_entity_poly.pdbx_strand_id
1 'polypeptide(L)'
;MISLDEHLTGQWCSAPFDAGAMETSELVFLADGRGWSRFDSISGELSIGRFAWCHSSPGLLELHYTWRVNGRWSPSGDGFETVDDSGPDDELIRTAYRIGTEQAPLSSAPVTALLLGVPVECAEAFARGRRVMTPADDPSSAAAPYAPPVHPASPVR
;
A
#
# COMPACT_ATOMS: atom_id res chain seq x y z
N MET A 1 3.91 -22.31 -1.34
CA MET A 1 2.67 -22.22 -0.55
C MET A 1 2.42 -20.74 -0.39
N ILE A 2 1.34 -20.21 -0.98
CA ILE A 2 0.97 -18.79 -0.88
C ILE A 2 0.33 -18.61 0.49
N SER A 3 0.88 -17.73 1.32
CA SER A 3 0.38 -17.44 2.66
C SER A 3 0.52 -15.94 2.96
N LEU A 4 -0.25 -15.46 3.92
CA LEU A 4 -0.23 -14.07 4.36
C LEU A 4 0.59 -13.96 5.65
N ASP A 5 1.44 -12.94 5.74
CA ASP A 5 2.10 -12.55 6.99
C ASP A 5 1.24 -11.50 7.69
N GLU A 6 0.56 -11.87 8.77
CA GLU A 6 -0.29 -10.96 9.55
C GLU A 6 0.47 -9.75 10.09
N HIS A 7 1.80 -9.84 10.25
CA HIS A 7 2.61 -8.72 10.64
C HIS A 7 2.67 -7.64 9.55
N LEU A 8 2.40 -7.94 8.29
CA LEU A 8 2.31 -6.91 7.24
C LEU A 8 1.01 -6.12 7.31
N THR A 9 -0.08 -6.70 7.82
CA THR A 9 -1.41 -6.08 7.83
C THR A 9 -1.41 -4.71 8.52
N GLY A 10 -2.12 -3.76 7.90
CA GLY A 10 -2.22 -2.36 8.31
C GLY A 10 -1.54 -1.40 7.34
N GLN A 11 -1.41 -0.16 7.79
CA GLN A 11 -0.84 0.96 7.05
C GLN A 11 0.67 1.09 7.31
N TRP A 12 1.39 1.49 6.28
CA TRP A 12 2.81 1.79 6.30
C TRP A 12 3.06 3.06 5.48
N CYS A 13 3.71 4.07 6.05
CA CYS A 13 3.89 5.37 5.43
C CYS A 13 5.38 5.76 5.41
N SER A 14 5.88 6.20 4.26
CA SER A 14 7.28 6.56 4.08
C SER A 14 7.64 7.93 4.66
N ALA A 15 6.67 8.80 4.95
CA ALA A 15 6.90 10.20 5.37
C ALA A 15 7.98 10.39 6.45
N PRO A 16 8.11 9.52 7.48
CA PRO A 16 9.19 9.67 8.47
C PRO A 16 10.61 9.47 7.90
N PHE A 17 10.75 8.74 6.79
CA PHE A 17 12.01 8.46 6.10
C PHE A 17 12.30 9.42 4.93
N ASP A 18 11.30 10.16 4.46
CA ASP A 18 11.35 11.03 3.28
C ASP A 18 11.91 12.43 3.58
N ALA A 19 13.04 12.50 4.30
CA ALA A 19 13.62 13.78 4.72
C ALA A 19 14.02 14.65 3.52
N GLY A 20 13.21 15.67 3.22
CA GLY A 20 13.41 16.59 2.11
C GLY A 20 12.83 16.13 0.77
N ALA A 21 12.10 15.02 0.72
CA ALA A 21 11.39 14.60 -0.49
C ALA A 21 10.16 15.48 -0.73
N MET A 22 9.75 15.57 -1.99
CA MET A 22 8.53 16.27 -2.41
C MET A 22 7.34 15.31 -2.56
N GLU A 23 7.60 14.04 -2.32
CA GLU A 23 6.72 12.91 -2.50
C GLU A 23 6.58 12.14 -1.20
N THR A 24 5.43 11.51 -0.99
CA THR A 24 5.20 10.58 0.11
C THR A 24 4.44 9.38 -0.41
N SER A 25 4.77 8.24 0.18
CA SER A 25 4.28 6.94 -0.25
C SER A 25 3.67 6.18 0.90
N GLU A 26 2.65 5.41 0.58
CA GLU A 26 1.93 4.60 1.54
C GLU A 26 1.64 3.24 0.95
N LEU A 27 1.72 2.21 1.80
CA LEU A 27 1.26 0.87 1.52
C LEU A 27 0.27 0.46 2.58
N VAL A 28 -0.85 -0.13 2.15
CA VAL A 28 -1.83 -0.74 3.04
C VAL A 28 -2.05 -2.18 2.66
N PHE A 29 -1.88 -3.06 3.64
CA PHE A 29 -2.13 -4.49 3.51
C PHE A 29 -3.38 -4.86 4.30
N LEU A 30 -4.39 -5.39 3.62
CA LEU A 30 -5.59 -5.95 4.24
C LEU A 30 -5.39 -7.42 4.58
N ALA A 31 -6.06 -7.90 5.63
CA ALA A 31 -5.93 -9.25 6.16
C ALA A 31 -6.43 -10.36 5.19
N ASP A 32 -7.16 -9.99 4.15
CA ASP A 32 -7.69 -10.90 3.13
C ASP A 32 -6.79 -11.03 1.89
N GLY A 33 -5.58 -10.46 1.94
CA GLY A 33 -4.62 -10.51 0.82
C GLY A 33 -4.83 -9.42 -0.22
N ARG A 34 -5.73 -8.45 0.00
CA ARG A 34 -5.83 -7.24 -0.82
C ARG A 34 -5.04 -6.09 -0.19
N GLY A 35 -4.79 -5.05 -0.96
CA GLY A 35 -4.13 -3.85 -0.47
C GLY A 35 -4.09 -2.76 -1.52
N TRP A 36 -3.52 -1.64 -1.15
CA TRP A 36 -3.25 -0.54 -2.08
C TRP A 36 -1.92 0.13 -1.75
N SER A 37 -1.29 0.65 -2.80
CA SER A 37 -0.25 1.65 -2.70
C SER A 37 -0.84 3.03 -2.98
N ARG A 38 -0.20 4.04 -2.40
CA ARG A 38 -0.49 5.44 -2.67
C ARG A 38 0.84 6.14 -2.88
N PHE A 39 0.88 6.95 -3.91
CA PHE A 39 1.89 7.97 -4.15
C PHE A 39 1.20 9.33 -4.13
N ASP A 40 1.73 10.26 -3.36
CA ASP A 40 1.35 11.66 -3.46
C ASP A 40 2.58 12.57 -3.60
N SER A 41 2.39 13.71 -4.25
CA SER A 41 3.42 14.74 -4.33
C SER A 41 2.88 16.11 -3.96
N ILE A 42 3.77 17.01 -3.58
CA ILE A 42 3.45 18.42 -3.27
C ILE A 42 2.86 19.17 -4.48
N SER A 43 3.04 18.64 -5.70
CA SER A 43 2.41 19.21 -6.91
C SER A 43 0.90 18.90 -7.01
N GLY A 44 0.38 18.06 -6.11
CA GLY A 44 -1.00 17.61 -6.06
C GLY A 44 -1.28 16.33 -6.84
N GLU A 45 -0.25 15.75 -7.48
CA GLU A 45 -0.34 14.46 -8.15
C GLU A 45 -0.65 13.34 -7.14
N LEU A 46 -1.54 12.45 -7.54
CA LEU A 46 -1.96 11.28 -6.77
C LEU A 46 -2.02 10.06 -7.69
N SER A 47 -1.39 8.98 -7.25
CA SER A 47 -1.58 7.65 -7.82
C SER A 47 -2.00 6.68 -6.73
N ILE A 48 -3.01 5.86 -7.01
CA ILE A 48 -3.41 4.74 -6.15
C ILE A 48 -3.43 3.48 -7.00
N GLY A 49 -2.61 2.51 -6.60
CA GLY A 49 -2.56 1.18 -7.22
C GLY A 49 -3.10 0.13 -6.27
N ARG A 50 -4.12 -0.63 -6.69
CA ARG A 50 -4.66 -1.75 -5.92
C ARG A 50 -3.96 -3.03 -6.29
N PHE A 51 -3.57 -3.78 -5.28
CA PHE A 51 -2.87 -5.03 -5.45
C PHE A 51 -3.49 -6.17 -4.62
N ALA A 52 -3.29 -7.39 -5.10
CA ALA A 52 -3.28 -8.57 -4.26
C ALA A 52 -1.85 -8.79 -3.74
N TRP A 53 -1.70 -9.27 -2.52
CA TRP A 53 -0.40 -9.53 -1.92
C TRP A 53 -0.33 -10.89 -1.27
N CYS A 54 0.87 -11.44 -1.23
CA CYS A 54 1.19 -12.65 -0.50
C CYS A 54 2.69 -12.73 -0.21
N HIS A 55 3.08 -13.65 0.66
CA HIS A 55 4.45 -14.15 0.66
C HIS A 55 4.53 -15.49 -0.08
N SER A 56 5.55 -15.62 -0.94
CA SER A 56 5.86 -16.86 -1.65
C SER A 56 6.82 -17.74 -0.84
N SER A 57 7.63 -17.10 0.01
CA SER A 57 8.58 -17.68 0.95
C SER A 57 8.84 -16.69 2.09
N PRO A 58 9.36 -17.13 3.25
CA PRO A 58 9.72 -16.21 4.34
C PRO A 58 10.60 -15.06 3.85
N GLY A 59 10.20 -13.82 4.16
CA GLY A 59 10.95 -12.61 3.78
C GLY A 59 10.84 -12.20 2.30
N LEU A 60 10.00 -12.85 1.50
CA LEU A 60 9.73 -12.45 0.11
C LEU A 60 8.25 -12.06 -0.05
N LEU A 61 8.00 -10.81 -0.44
CA LEU A 61 6.69 -10.23 -0.68
C LEU A 61 6.44 -10.12 -2.18
N GLU A 62 5.25 -10.53 -2.61
CA GLU A 62 4.75 -10.27 -3.96
C GLU A 62 3.56 -9.32 -3.90
N LEU A 63 3.59 -8.27 -4.72
CA LEU A 63 2.49 -7.34 -4.97
C LEU A 63 2.04 -7.50 -6.42
N HIS A 64 0.83 -7.99 -6.63
CA HIS A 64 0.22 -8.19 -7.93
C HIS A 64 -0.80 -7.08 -8.11
N TYR A 65 -0.41 -6.01 -8.80
CA TYR A 65 -1.31 -4.93 -9.13
C TYR A 65 -2.42 -5.45 -10.04
N THR A 66 -3.61 -4.90 -9.87
CA THR A 66 -4.82 -5.31 -10.59
C THR A 66 -5.53 -4.12 -11.22
N TRP A 67 -5.31 -2.93 -10.67
CA TRP A 67 -5.95 -1.70 -11.08
C TRP A 67 -5.16 -0.50 -10.56
N ARG A 68 -5.10 0.58 -11.35
CA ARG A 68 -4.48 1.85 -10.97
C ARG A 68 -5.38 3.01 -11.37
N VAL A 69 -5.34 4.06 -10.57
CA VAL A 69 -5.94 5.36 -10.87
C VAL A 69 -4.95 6.48 -10.60
N ASN A 70 -4.92 7.45 -11.50
CA ASN A 70 -4.06 8.62 -11.43
C ASN A 70 -4.92 9.88 -11.51
N GLY A 71 -4.50 10.93 -10.82
CA GLY A 71 -5.24 12.19 -10.81
C GLY A 71 -4.71 13.17 -9.79
N ARG A 72 -5.62 13.97 -9.23
CA ARG A 72 -5.29 15.00 -8.24
C ARG A 72 -6.12 14.88 -6.98
N TRP A 73 -5.53 15.23 -5.84
CA TRP A 73 -6.24 15.27 -4.56
C TRP A 73 -7.30 16.36 -4.51
N SER A 74 -8.45 16.03 -3.92
CA SER A 74 -9.35 17.06 -3.41
C SER A 74 -8.65 17.90 -2.35
N PRO A 75 -8.78 19.24 -2.37
CA PRO A 75 -8.31 20.10 -1.28
C PRO A 75 -8.90 19.76 0.09
N SER A 76 -10.03 19.04 0.13
CA SER A 76 -10.64 18.55 1.38
C SER A 76 -9.91 17.35 1.99
N GLY A 77 -9.04 16.67 1.23
CA GLY A 77 -8.39 15.44 1.67
C GLY A 77 -9.28 14.20 1.60
N ASP A 78 -10.42 14.27 0.90
CA ASP A 78 -11.32 13.13 0.63
C ASP A 78 -11.27 12.74 -0.85
N GLY A 79 -10.52 11.68 -1.18
CA GLY A 79 -10.40 11.13 -2.53
C GLY A 79 -9.87 12.09 -3.61
N PHE A 80 -10.19 11.78 -4.86
CA PHE A 80 -9.75 12.49 -6.06
C PHE A 80 -10.64 13.73 -6.35
N GLU A 81 -10.01 14.87 -6.66
CA GLU A 81 -10.66 16.02 -7.31
C GLU A 81 -10.93 15.73 -8.78
N THR A 82 -9.88 15.27 -9.48
CA THR A 82 -9.92 14.87 -10.89
C THR A 82 -9.26 13.51 -11.03
N VAL A 83 -9.79 12.72 -11.96
CA VAL A 83 -9.18 11.46 -12.42
C VAL A 83 -8.69 11.69 -13.84
N ASP A 84 -7.39 11.53 -14.02
CA ASP A 84 -6.72 11.71 -15.31
C ASP A 84 -6.69 10.38 -16.09
N ASP A 85 -6.46 9.27 -15.38
CA ASP A 85 -6.47 7.91 -15.94
C ASP A 85 -6.91 6.87 -14.90
N SER A 86 -7.55 5.79 -15.36
CA SER A 86 -8.02 4.70 -14.52
C SER A 86 -8.20 3.43 -15.34
N GLY A 87 -7.60 2.33 -14.89
CA GLY A 87 -7.61 1.11 -15.67
C GLY A 87 -6.99 -0.10 -14.99
N PRO A 88 -7.08 -1.27 -15.63
CA PRO A 88 -6.38 -2.46 -15.18
C PRO A 88 -4.86 -2.22 -15.16
N ASP A 89 -4.20 -2.86 -14.21
CA ASP A 89 -2.75 -2.86 -14.03
C ASP A 89 -2.33 -4.32 -13.81
N ASP A 90 -1.27 -4.77 -14.45
CA ASP A 90 -0.72 -6.13 -14.35
C ASP A 90 0.71 -6.16 -13.80
N GLU A 91 1.17 -5.04 -13.23
CA GLU A 91 2.48 -4.93 -12.61
C GLU A 91 2.65 -5.95 -11.47
N LEU A 92 3.78 -6.65 -11.48
CA LEU A 92 4.17 -7.60 -10.46
C LEU A 92 5.49 -7.19 -9.83
N ILE A 93 5.43 -6.74 -8.57
CA ILE A 93 6.61 -6.44 -7.78
C ILE A 93 6.94 -7.63 -6.89
N ARG A 94 8.17 -8.14 -6.99
CA ARG A 94 8.73 -9.12 -6.06
C ARG A 94 9.88 -8.50 -5.29
N THR A 95 9.78 -8.50 -3.97
CA THR A 95 10.74 -7.79 -3.13
C THR A 95 11.05 -8.55 -1.85
N ALA A 96 12.32 -8.55 -1.44
CA ALA A 96 12.66 -8.96 -0.10
C ALA A 96 12.04 -7.97 0.89
N TYR A 97 11.59 -8.43 2.06
CA TYR A 97 11.09 -7.54 3.09
C TYR A 97 11.60 -7.91 4.49
N ARG A 98 11.75 -6.88 5.33
CA ARG A 98 11.95 -7.05 6.77
C ARG A 98 11.10 -6.07 7.56
N ILE A 99 10.56 -6.53 8.68
CA ILE A 99 9.92 -5.69 9.69
C ILE A 99 10.88 -5.58 10.87
N GLY A 100 11.19 -4.37 11.29
CA GLY A 100 12.14 -4.13 12.37
C GLY A 100 11.97 -2.78 13.04
N THR A 101 12.88 -2.47 13.95
CA THR A 101 12.96 -1.16 14.60
C THR A 101 13.99 -0.32 13.86
N GLU A 102 13.61 0.84 13.36
CA GLU A 102 14.46 1.73 12.57
C GLU A 102 14.39 3.17 13.07
N GLN A 103 15.48 3.90 12.90
CA GLN A 103 15.54 5.33 13.23
C GLN A 103 15.35 6.16 11.97
N ALA A 104 14.22 6.87 11.88
CA ALA A 104 13.96 7.84 10.83
C ALA A 104 14.96 9.03 10.91
N PRO A 105 15.43 9.60 9.79
CA PRO A 105 16.51 10.59 9.77
C PRO A 105 16.26 11.84 10.63
N LEU A 106 15.00 12.28 10.72
CA LEU A 106 14.58 13.46 11.49
C LEU A 106 13.80 13.12 12.77
N SER A 107 13.66 11.84 13.09
CA SER A 107 13.02 11.40 14.33
C SER A 107 14.06 11.30 15.46
N SER A 108 13.63 11.54 16.69
CA SER A 108 14.43 11.28 17.90
C SER A 108 14.13 9.91 18.53
N ALA A 109 13.06 9.24 18.10
CA ALA A 109 12.65 7.94 18.60
C ALA A 109 12.56 6.92 17.46
N PRO A 110 13.00 5.66 17.69
CA PRO A 110 12.90 4.65 16.67
C PRO A 110 11.44 4.21 16.48
N VAL A 111 11.12 3.77 15.28
CA VAL A 111 9.78 3.33 14.86
C VAL A 111 9.81 1.89 14.38
N THR A 112 8.68 1.20 14.45
CA THR A 112 8.52 -0.04 13.70
C THR A 112 8.47 0.30 12.22
N ALA A 113 9.34 -0.29 11.41
CA ALA A 113 9.44 -0.04 9.98
C ALA A 113 9.34 -1.33 9.16
N LEU A 114 8.77 -1.19 7.97
CA LEU A 114 8.84 -2.14 6.87
C LEU A 114 9.91 -1.63 5.91
N LEU A 115 10.85 -2.51 5.59
CA LEU A 115 11.90 -2.23 4.63
C LEU A 115 11.81 -3.21 3.49
N LEU A 116 11.87 -2.68 2.27
CA LEU A 116 11.76 -3.43 1.03
C LEU A 116 13.11 -3.47 0.32
N GLY A 117 13.38 -4.57 -0.38
CA GLY A 117 14.61 -4.73 -1.17
C GLY A 117 14.56 -4.04 -2.54
N VAL A 118 13.37 -3.62 -2.97
CA VAL A 118 13.13 -2.76 -4.14
C VAL A 118 12.08 -1.72 -3.75
N PRO A 119 12.16 -0.49 -4.30
CA PRO A 119 11.21 0.57 -3.99
C PRO A 119 9.82 0.24 -4.51
N VAL A 120 8.80 0.64 -3.76
CA VAL A 120 7.40 0.66 -4.18
C VAL A 120 6.91 2.08 -4.00
N GLU A 121 6.30 2.66 -5.05
CA GLU A 121 5.97 4.09 -5.08
C GLU A 121 7.18 4.95 -4.66
N CYS A 122 8.35 4.75 -5.25
CA CYS A 122 9.57 5.52 -4.94
C CYS A 122 10.15 5.36 -3.51
N ALA A 123 9.58 4.51 -2.64
CA ALA A 123 10.06 4.34 -1.26
C ALA A 123 10.49 2.89 -0.95
N GLU A 124 11.59 2.76 -0.22
CA GLU A 124 12.09 1.46 0.29
C GLU A 124 11.81 1.27 1.78
N ALA A 125 11.46 2.34 2.49
CA ALA A 125 11.27 2.34 3.94
C ALA A 125 9.96 3.00 4.34
N PHE A 126 9.19 2.29 5.16
CA PHE A 126 7.87 2.75 5.60
C PHE A 126 7.70 2.55 7.10
N ALA A 127 7.27 3.58 7.80
CA ALA A 127 6.96 3.52 9.22
C ALA A 127 5.56 2.95 9.41
N ARG A 128 5.37 2.18 10.48
CA ARG A 128 4.07 1.62 10.85
C ARG A 128 3.08 2.73 11.19
N GLY A 129 1.95 2.76 10.50
CA GLY A 129 0.77 3.56 10.82
C GLY A 129 -0.30 2.75 11.56
N ARG A 130 -1.56 2.94 11.16
CA ARG A 130 -2.72 2.20 11.72
C ARG A 130 -2.58 0.69 11.50
N ARG A 131 -2.89 -0.10 12.54
CA ARG A 131 -2.88 -1.58 12.46
C ARG A 131 -4.11 -2.17 11.79
N VAL A 132 -5.25 -1.48 11.88
CA VAL A 132 -6.52 -1.93 11.34
C VAL A 132 -6.96 -0.98 10.24
N MET A 133 -7.00 -1.52 9.03
CA MET A 133 -7.46 -0.87 7.81
C MET A 133 -8.55 -1.74 7.19
N THR A 134 -9.50 -1.10 6.53
CA THR A 134 -10.62 -1.73 5.84
C THR A 134 -10.67 -1.24 4.40
N PRO A 135 -11.36 -1.92 3.49
CA PRO A 135 -11.57 -1.42 2.13
C PRO A 135 -12.21 -0.03 2.05
N ALA A 136 -12.93 0.39 3.10
CA ALA A 136 -13.53 1.73 3.18
C ALA A 136 -12.50 2.83 3.49
N ASP A 137 -11.31 2.48 3.98
CA ASP A 137 -10.21 3.42 4.21
C ASP A 137 -9.41 3.71 2.92
N ASP A 138 -9.65 2.97 1.82
CA ASP A 138 -9.01 3.24 0.53
C ASP A 138 -9.61 4.53 -0.08
N PRO A 139 -8.80 5.57 -0.36
CA PRO A 139 -9.28 6.83 -0.92
C PRO A 139 -9.92 6.67 -2.31
N SER A 140 -9.53 5.63 -3.05
CA SER A 140 -10.08 5.31 -4.37
C SER A 140 -11.39 4.51 -4.31
N SER A 141 -11.83 4.09 -3.11
CA SER A 141 -13.05 3.28 -2.95
C SER A 141 -14.31 3.95 -3.50
N ALA A 142 -14.38 5.28 -3.45
CA ALA A 142 -15.47 6.05 -4.04
C ALA A 142 -15.43 6.06 -5.58
N ALA A 143 -14.23 6.06 -6.18
CA ALA A 143 -14.05 6.06 -7.63
C ALA A 143 -14.27 4.67 -8.24
N ALA A 144 -13.82 3.62 -7.54
CA ALA A 144 -14.04 2.23 -7.91
C ALA A 144 -14.26 1.41 -6.63
N PRO A 145 -15.48 0.94 -6.31
CA PRO A 145 -15.70 0.11 -5.13
C PRO A 145 -14.94 -1.22 -5.20
N TYR A 146 -14.50 -1.75 -4.07
CA TYR A 146 -13.98 -3.11 -4.01
C TYR A 146 -15.09 -4.11 -4.33
N ALA A 147 -14.78 -5.11 -5.16
CA ALA A 147 -15.64 -6.28 -5.26
C ALA A 147 -15.75 -6.96 -3.88
N PRO A 148 -16.92 -7.53 -3.52
CA PRO A 148 -17.05 -8.34 -2.31
C PRO A 148 -15.98 -9.44 -2.32
N PRO A 149 -15.38 -9.79 -1.18
CA PRO A 149 -14.46 -10.91 -1.13
C PRO A 149 -15.17 -12.15 -1.65
N VAL A 150 -14.61 -12.79 -2.66
CA VAL A 150 -15.12 -14.06 -3.17
C VAL A 150 -14.79 -15.11 -2.11
N HIS A 151 -15.75 -15.40 -1.23
CA HIS A 151 -15.64 -16.59 -0.38
C HIS A 151 -15.63 -17.80 -1.31
N PRO A 152 -14.58 -18.64 -1.32
CA PRO A 152 -14.69 -19.93 -1.97
C PRO A 152 -15.81 -20.69 -1.26
N ALA A 153 -16.89 -20.98 -1.98
CA ALA A 153 -17.95 -21.82 -1.47
C ALA A 153 -17.31 -23.09 -0.92
N SER A 154 -17.56 -23.41 0.35
CA SER A 154 -17.13 -24.68 0.92
C SER A 154 -17.69 -25.80 0.03
N PRO A 155 -16.88 -26.79 -0.38
CA PRO A 155 -17.39 -27.89 -1.17
C PRO A 155 -18.48 -28.59 -0.35
N VAL A 156 -19.70 -28.60 -0.89
CA VAL A 156 -20.80 -29.39 -0.34
C VAL A 156 -20.33 -30.84 -0.34
N ARG A 157 -20.32 -31.44 0.85
CA ARG A 157 -19.92 -32.83 1.07
C ARG A 157 -21.11 -33.76 0.95
#